data_AF-A0A1C2HUH2-F1
#
_entry.id   AF-A0A1C2HUH2-F1
#
_cell.length_a   1.000
_cell.length_b   1.000
_cell.length_c   1.000
_cell.angle_alpha   90.00
_cell.angle_beta   90.00
_cell.angle_gamma   90.00
#
_symmetry.space_group_name_H-M   'P 1'
#
loop_
_entity.id
_entity.type
_entity.pdbx_description
1 polymer ?
#
loop_
_entity_poly.entity_id
_entity_poly.type
_entity_poly.pdbx_seq_one_letter_code
_entity_poly.pdbx_strand_id
1 'polypeptide(L)'
;MTARYFDMALGDWNSSTSCAGPGLFLLNAEQAPSCSGLGNLLRHSEDQRLYCEGEEIILRLPVALLEEDARFGTVARVSHLIVQHDSPERLVIIAEDALLATLQQDWLGSLQQNARGDLLQRILLNIIYSHERVARVLVDRLQELRMALKTAMGNRELREIVVLNRDLGELVIALRETGLILRDALRATPGEASTYPLLDAALREQRRMEDVVNLVYERYLTVTNAYNGIIQNNAHTVMKVMTVWLALLMMPIAFIMPFHMMTILPLEHWHYLWFGLLAYVFGATLMFAIWARKHGFFAM
;
A
#
# COMPACT_ATOMS: atom_id res chain seq x y z
N MET A 1 -7.44 28.39 23.20
CA MET A 1 -7.43 27.73 21.88
C MET A 1 -8.86 27.44 21.51
N THR A 2 -9.29 27.84 20.32
CA THR A 2 -10.70 27.86 19.94
C THR A 2 -11.07 26.61 19.14
N ALA A 3 -12.01 25.81 19.65
CA ALA A 3 -12.63 24.74 18.89
C ALA A 3 -13.44 25.33 17.74
N ARG A 4 -13.42 24.69 16.57
CA ARG A 4 -14.28 25.09 15.45
C ARG A 4 -15.61 24.37 15.56
N TYR A 5 -16.67 25.15 15.72
CA TYR A 5 -18.04 24.71 15.87
C TYR A 5 -18.82 25.19 14.64
N PHE A 6 -19.46 24.27 13.94
CA PHE A 6 -20.39 24.60 12.87
C PHE A 6 -21.80 24.66 13.47
N ASP A 7 -22.38 25.85 13.44
CA ASP A 7 -23.73 26.08 13.92
C ASP A 7 -24.73 25.64 12.84
N MET A 8 -25.45 24.55 13.10
CA MET A 8 -26.43 23.99 12.15
C MET A 8 -27.66 24.89 11.93
N ALA A 9 -27.88 25.90 12.78
CA ALA A 9 -28.95 26.87 12.63
C ALA A 9 -28.54 28.08 11.76
N LEU A 10 -27.27 28.50 11.85
CA LEU A 10 -26.74 29.67 11.13
C LEU A 10 -26.02 29.30 9.82
N GLY A 11 -25.62 28.04 9.65
CA GLY A 11 -24.91 27.57 8.44
C GLY A 11 -23.47 28.07 8.33
N ASP A 12 -22.89 28.55 9.44
CA ASP A 12 -21.57 29.17 9.50
C ASP A 12 -20.63 28.48 10.51
N TRP A 13 -19.33 28.53 10.21
CA TRP A 13 -18.25 28.06 11.07
C TRP A 13 -17.87 29.13 12.09
N ASN A 14 -18.13 28.87 13.36
CA ASN A 14 -17.80 29.74 14.48
C ASN A 14 -16.68 29.14 15.35
N SER A 15 -15.93 30.00 16.03
CA SER A 15 -14.93 29.60 17.03
C SER A 15 -15.58 29.59 18.41
N SER A 16 -15.68 28.43 19.06
CA SER A 16 -16.23 28.29 20.42
C SER A 16 -15.16 27.78 21.39
N THR A 17 -15.25 28.22 22.64
CA THR A 17 -14.44 27.68 23.77
C THR A 17 -15.19 26.61 24.56
N SER A 18 -16.46 26.34 24.22
CA SER A 18 -17.30 25.32 24.85
C SER A 18 -17.75 24.29 23.81
N CYS A 19 -17.53 23.01 24.12
CA CYS A 19 -17.93 21.87 23.30
C CYS A 19 -19.31 21.28 23.68
N ALA A 20 -20.12 21.99 24.48
CA ALA A 20 -21.36 21.46 25.08
C ALA A 20 -22.66 21.85 24.32
N GLY A 21 -22.58 22.60 23.22
CA GLY A 21 -23.76 23.01 22.44
C GLY A 21 -24.26 21.96 21.44
N PRO A 22 -25.48 22.11 20.88
CA PRO A 22 -25.98 21.31 19.77
C PRO A 22 -25.32 21.77 18.46
N GLY A 23 -24.60 20.90 17.76
CA GLY A 23 -23.99 21.20 16.46
C GLY A 23 -22.85 20.25 16.09
N LEU A 24 -22.11 20.60 15.04
CA LEU A 24 -20.95 19.83 14.59
C LEU A 24 -19.66 20.45 15.14
N PHE A 25 -18.88 19.68 15.89
CA PHE A 25 -17.60 20.13 16.45
C PHE A 25 -16.44 19.43 15.75
N LEU A 26 -15.50 20.22 15.23
CA LEU A 26 -14.22 19.73 14.72
C LEU A 26 -13.11 20.09 15.72
N LEU A 27 -12.45 19.05 16.24
CA LEU A 27 -11.41 19.18 17.23
C LEU A 27 -10.13 18.52 16.74
N ASN A 28 -9.00 19.20 16.93
CA ASN A 28 -7.70 18.56 16.80
C ASN A 28 -7.42 17.70 18.04
N ALA A 29 -6.69 16.60 17.88
CA ALA A 29 -6.28 15.70 18.95
C ALA A 29 -5.60 16.44 20.13
N GLU A 30 -4.81 17.48 19.84
CA GLU A 30 -4.16 18.32 20.86
C GLU A 30 -5.14 19.24 21.60
N GLN A 31 -6.26 19.60 20.98
CA GLN A 31 -7.27 20.51 21.53
C GLN A 31 -8.37 19.77 22.29
N ALA A 32 -8.58 18.49 21.96
CA ALA A 32 -9.59 17.65 22.55
C ALA A 32 -9.55 17.53 24.10
N PRO A 33 -8.38 17.44 24.79
CA PRO A 33 -8.33 17.38 26.25
C PRO A 33 -8.67 18.70 26.95
N SER A 34 -8.66 19.83 26.21
CA SER A 34 -8.99 21.15 26.77
C SER A 34 -10.49 21.45 26.81
N CYS A 35 -11.32 20.63 26.16
CA CYS A 35 -12.79 20.72 26.22
C CYS A 35 -13.35 19.89 27.39
N SER A 36 -14.07 20.54 28.30
CA SER A 36 -14.75 19.88 29.42
C SER A 36 -15.75 18.83 28.91
N GLY A 37 -15.58 17.57 29.33
CA GLY A 37 -16.41 16.42 28.92
C GLY A 37 -15.71 15.47 27.94
N LEU A 38 -14.81 15.97 27.07
CA LEU A 38 -14.11 15.19 26.04
C LEU A 38 -12.85 14.45 26.53
N GLY A 39 -12.28 14.85 27.66
CA GLY A 39 -11.11 14.19 28.24
C GLY A 39 -11.32 12.73 28.62
N ASN A 40 -12.51 12.37 29.12
CA ASN A 40 -12.86 10.97 29.40
C ASN A 40 -13.11 10.17 28.12
N LEU A 41 -13.65 10.83 27.08
CA LEU A 41 -13.94 10.23 25.78
C LEU A 41 -12.66 9.83 25.03
N LEU A 42 -11.63 10.70 25.05
CA LEU A 42 -10.31 10.38 24.50
C LEU A 42 -9.70 9.15 25.16
N ARG A 43 -9.75 9.07 26.51
CA ARG A 43 -9.24 7.91 27.25
C ARG A 43 -9.97 6.62 26.91
N HIS A 44 -11.31 6.66 26.78
CA HIS A 44 -12.07 5.48 26.35
C HIS A 44 -11.78 5.11 24.88
N SER A 45 -11.55 6.09 24.00
CA SER A 45 -11.20 5.85 22.58
C SER A 45 -9.77 5.36 22.35
N GLU A 46 -8.86 5.62 23.30
CA GLU A 46 -7.49 5.07 23.29
C GLU A 46 -7.52 3.56 23.56
N ASP A 47 -8.36 3.11 24.50
CA ASP A 47 -8.50 1.71 24.89
C ASP A 47 -9.52 0.91 24.07
N GLN A 48 -10.57 1.54 23.53
CA GLN A 48 -11.68 0.87 22.83
C GLN A 48 -11.99 1.52 21.47
N ARG A 49 -12.17 0.68 20.44
CA ARG A 49 -12.47 1.11 19.06
C ARG A 49 -13.95 1.48 18.85
N LEU A 50 -14.82 1.02 19.76
CA LEU A 50 -16.26 1.21 19.77
C LEU A 50 -16.71 1.37 21.23
N TYR A 51 -17.53 2.40 21.49
CA TYR A 51 -18.26 2.54 22.74
C TYR A 51 -19.72 2.86 22.42
N CYS A 52 -20.64 2.08 22.97
CA CYS A 52 -22.08 2.28 22.81
C CYS A 52 -22.74 2.23 24.19
N GLU A 53 -23.38 3.32 24.60
CA GLU A 53 -24.18 3.40 25.83
C GLU A 53 -25.50 4.12 25.52
N GLY A 54 -26.60 3.36 25.41
CA GLY A 54 -27.90 3.91 25.02
C GLY A 54 -27.92 4.42 23.58
N GLU A 55 -28.13 5.73 23.39
CA GLU A 55 -28.09 6.41 22.08
C GLU A 55 -26.72 7.01 21.75
N GLU A 56 -25.78 7.02 22.71
CA GLU A 56 -24.43 7.54 22.50
C GLU A 56 -23.56 6.48 21.80
N ILE A 57 -23.01 6.84 20.65
CA ILE A 57 -22.14 5.99 19.84
C ILE A 57 -20.82 6.72 19.60
N ILE A 58 -19.70 6.08 19.96
CA ILE A 58 -18.36 6.55 19.67
C ILE A 58 -17.66 5.55 18.77
N LEU A 59 -17.23 6.01 17.61
CA LEU A 59 -16.56 5.22 16.58
C LEU A 59 -15.17 5.76 16.35
N ARG A 60 -14.15 4.92 16.47
CA ARG A 60 -12.79 5.25 16.03
C ARG A 60 -12.50 4.56 14.71
N LEU A 61 -12.62 5.29 13.61
CA LEU A 61 -12.53 4.73 12.26
C LEU A 61 -11.18 5.09 11.62
N PRO A 62 -10.49 4.14 10.97
CA PRO A 62 -9.35 4.47 10.14
C PRO A 62 -9.82 5.28 8.92
N VAL A 63 -9.02 6.24 8.47
CA VAL A 63 -9.28 7.05 7.28
C VAL A 63 -8.00 7.10 6.45
N ALA A 64 -8.14 6.68 5.20
CA ALA A 64 -7.05 6.71 4.23
C ALA A 64 -6.90 8.09 3.59
N LEU A 65 -5.66 8.59 3.53
CA LEU A 65 -5.24 9.81 2.84
C LEU A 65 -4.09 9.50 1.88
N LEU A 66 -3.88 10.39 0.91
CA LEU A 66 -2.71 10.40 0.05
C LEU A 66 -1.69 11.40 0.58
N GLU A 67 -0.42 11.01 0.57
CA GLU A 67 0.71 11.85 0.96
C GLU A 67 1.81 11.76 -0.12
N GLU A 68 2.57 12.83 -0.33
CA GLU A 68 3.74 12.80 -1.22
C GLU A 68 5.01 12.49 -0.42
N ASP A 69 5.59 11.32 -0.66
CA ASP A 69 6.90 10.92 -0.17
C ASP A 69 7.99 11.30 -1.19
N ALA A 70 9.07 11.92 -0.70
CA ALA A 70 10.17 12.40 -1.54
C ALA A 70 10.92 11.29 -2.31
N ARG A 71 10.84 10.03 -1.85
CA ARG A 71 11.54 8.88 -2.44
C ARG A 71 10.60 8.01 -3.27
N PHE A 72 9.34 7.88 -2.86
CA PHE A 72 8.39 6.94 -3.44
C PHE A 72 7.21 7.62 -4.15
N GLY A 73 7.15 8.95 -4.15
CA GLY A 73 6.05 9.70 -4.75
C GLY A 73 4.77 9.56 -3.92
N THR A 74 3.64 9.36 -4.58
CA THR A 74 2.33 9.29 -3.90
C THR A 74 2.19 7.98 -3.12
N VAL A 75 2.07 8.07 -1.79
CA VAL A 75 1.89 6.95 -0.86
C VAL A 75 0.56 7.08 -0.12
N ALA A 76 0.08 5.97 0.44
CA ALA A 76 -1.10 6.01 1.30
C ALA A 76 -0.70 6.14 2.77
N ARG A 77 -1.46 6.94 3.51
CA ARG A 77 -1.37 7.04 4.96
C ARG A 77 -2.73 6.78 5.58
N VAL A 78 -2.76 5.91 6.59
CA VAL A 78 -3.96 5.65 7.39
C VAL A 78 -3.86 6.46 8.68
N SER A 79 -4.83 7.36 8.88
CA SER A 79 -5.03 8.11 10.12
C SER A 79 -6.29 7.61 10.84
N HIS A 80 -6.58 8.11 12.04
CA HIS A 80 -7.80 7.78 12.76
C HIS A 80 -8.69 9.00 12.93
N LEU A 81 -9.99 8.77 12.76
CA LEU A 81 -11.05 9.74 12.98
C LEU A 81 -11.98 9.19 14.07
N ILE A 82 -12.15 9.96 15.14
CA ILE A 82 -13.09 9.63 16.20
C ILE A 82 -14.37 10.41 15.95
N VAL A 83 -15.49 9.70 15.85
CA VAL A 83 -16.83 10.27 15.68
C VAL A 83 -17.65 9.91 16.91
N GLN A 84 -18.17 10.92 17.59
CA GLN A 84 -19.11 10.76 18.68
C GLN A 84 -20.46 11.32 18.27
N HIS A 85 -21.48 10.49 18.39
CA HIS A 85 -22.87 10.82 18.16
C HIS A 85 -23.63 10.61 19.47
N ASP A 86 -23.99 11.70 20.14
CA ASP A 86 -24.61 11.73 21.48
C ASP A 86 -26.14 11.99 21.38
N SER A 87 -26.54 12.87 20.47
CA SER A 87 -27.94 13.18 20.16
C SER A 87 -28.08 13.51 18.68
N PRO A 88 -29.29 13.47 18.08
CA PRO A 88 -29.49 13.80 16.66
C PRO A 88 -28.99 15.19 16.25
N GLU A 89 -28.74 16.09 17.22
CA GLU A 89 -28.26 17.44 16.98
C GLU A 89 -26.79 17.66 17.37
N ARG A 90 -26.07 16.64 17.87
CA ARG A 90 -24.68 16.78 18.33
C ARG A 90 -23.76 15.72 17.76
N LEU A 91 -22.81 16.17 16.94
CA LEU A 91 -21.77 15.34 16.36
C LEU A 91 -20.39 15.93 16.65
N VAL A 92 -19.51 15.16 17.27
CA VAL A 92 -18.13 15.58 17.54
C VAL A 92 -17.17 14.73 16.72
N ILE A 93 -16.27 15.38 16.00
CA ILE A 93 -15.23 14.73 15.21
C ILE A 93 -13.86 15.17 15.72
N ILE A 94 -13.01 14.20 16.01
CA ILE A 94 -11.63 14.42 16.43
C ILE A 94 -10.71 13.78 15.40
N ALA A 95 -9.78 14.56 14.87
CA ALA A 95 -8.79 14.10 13.89
C ALA A 95 -7.52 14.96 13.91
N GLU A 96 -6.49 14.52 13.17
CA GLU A 96 -5.27 15.30 12.91
C GLU A 96 -5.58 16.53 12.03
N ASP A 97 -4.82 17.63 12.18
CA ASP A 97 -5.04 18.89 11.46
C ASP A 97 -5.12 18.76 9.93
N ALA A 98 -4.26 17.91 9.35
CA ALA A 98 -4.25 17.67 7.90
C ALA A 98 -5.56 17.02 7.42
N LEU A 99 -6.10 16.10 8.21
CA LEU A 99 -7.38 15.48 7.92
C LEU A 99 -8.53 16.46 8.17
N LEU A 100 -8.49 17.25 9.24
CA LEU A 100 -9.50 18.27 9.52
C LEU A 100 -9.65 19.31 8.40
N ALA A 101 -8.54 19.77 7.83
CA ALA A 101 -8.56 20.68 6.68
C ALA A 101 -9.27 20.04 5.47
N THR A 102 -8.96 18.77 5.21
CA THR A 102 -9.56 17.98 4.11
C THR A 102 -11.05 17.75 4.35
N LEU A 103 -11.45 17.41 5.58
CA LEU A 103 -12.86 17.26 5.97
C LEU A 103 -13.64 18.55 5.74
N GLN A 104 -13.09 19.68 6.19
CA GLN A 104 -13.79 20.95 6.16
C GLN A 104 -14.04 21.42 4.72
N GLN A 105 -13.04 21.30 3.85
CA GLN A 105 -13.14 21.75 2.46
C GLN A 105 -13.91 20.75 1.57
N ASP A 106 -13.59 19.46 1.65
CA ASP A 106 -14.04 18.47 0.68
C ASP A 106 -15.32 17.73 1.13
N TRP A 107 -15.45 17.44 2.44
CA TRP A 107 -16.57 16.63 2.95
C TRP A 107 -17.73 17.48 3.48
N LEU A 108 -17.42 18.65 4.02
CA LEU A 108 -18.38 19.52 4.72
C LEU A 108 -18.75 20.78 3.93
N GLY A 109 -18.00 21.13 2.88
CA GLY A 109 -18.25 22.32 2.05
C GLY A 109 -19.62 22.36 1.36
N SER A 110 -20.28 21.20 1.20
CA SER A 110 -21.60 21.09 0.55
C SER A 110 -22.78 20.97 1.53
N LEU A 111 -22.58 21.19 2.83
CA LEU A 111 -23.64 21.01 3.85
C LEU A 111 -24.73 22.09 3.84
N GLN A 112 -24.75 22.97 2.85
CA GLN A 112 -25.30 24.29 3.06
C GLN A 112 -26.82 24.40 3.30
N GLN A 113 -27.72 23.47 2.92
CA GLN A 113 -29.17 23.76 3.12
C GLN A 113 -30.18 22.64 3.43
N ASN A 114 -29.93 21.32 3.34
CA ASN A 114 -31.09 20.39 3.34
C ASN A 114 -31.00 19.01 4.03
N ALA A 115 -29.97 18.67 4.81
CA ALA A 115 -29.90 17.32 5.42
C ALA A 115 -29.35 17.34 6.85
N ARG A 116 -30.12 17.91 7.78
CA ARG A 116 -29.80 17.90 9.23
C ARG A 116 -29.77 16.49 9.82
N GLY A 117 -30.54 15.55 9.27
CA GLY A 117 -30.66 14.18 9.79
C GLY A 117 -29.64 13.15 9.28
N ASP A 118 -28.76 13.52 8.33
CA ASP A 118 -27.97 12.54 7.56
C ASP A 118 -26.44 12.78 7.60
N LEU A 119 -25.99 13.63 8.53
CA LEU A 119 -24.57 14.01 8.67
C LEU A 119 -23.68 12.81 9.01
N LEU A 120 -24.11 11.98 9.97
CA LEU A 120 -23.38 10.79 10.38
C LEU A 120 -23.20 9.83 9.20
N GLN A 121 -24.28 9.56 8.44
CA GLN A 121 -24.22 8.72 7.25
C GLN A 121 -23.26 9.31 6.22
N ARG A 122 -23.34 10.62 5.96
CA ARG A 122 -22.44 11.29 5.01
C ARG A 122 -20.98 11.15 5.39
N ILE A 123 -20.66 11.30 6.67
CA ILE A 123 -19.29 11.13 7.18
C ILE A 123 -18.85 9.67 7.04
N LEU A 124 -19.67 8.71 7.45
CA LEU A 124 -19.37 7.28 7.32
C LEU A 124 -19.12 6.90 5.85
N LEU A 125 -19.98 7.34 4.93
CA LEU A 125 -19.81 7.10 3.50
C LEU A 125 -18.56 7.78 2.94
N ASN A 126 -18.27 9.03 3.36
CA ASN A 126 -17.06 9.70 2.91
C ASN A 126 -15.78 9.01 3.41
N ILE A 127 -15.78 8.44 4.62
CA ILE A 127 -14.68 7.59 5.10
C ILE A 127 -14.54 6.37 4.19
N ILE A 128 -15.63 5.67 3.90
CA ILE A 128 -15.59 4.48 3.01
C ILE A 128 -15.06 4.85 1.62
N TYR A 129 -15.56 5.95 1.03
CA TYR A 129 -15.12 6.42 -0.28
C TYR A 129 -13.69 6.99 -0.28
N SER A 130 -13.17 7.47 0.86
CA SER A 130 -11.76 7.89 0.95
C SER A 130 -10.82 6.71 0.72
N HIS A 131 -11.16 5.53 1.27
CA HIS A 131 -10.40 4.31 1.03
C HIS A 131 -10.44 3.92 -0.44
N GLU A 132 -11.61 3.98 -1.09
CA GLU A 132 -11.72 3.68 -2.52
C GLU A 132 -10.89 4.65 -3.39
N ARG A 133 -10.95 5.96 -3.08
CA ARG A 133 -10.17 7.00 -3.79
C ARG A 133 -8.68 6.72 -3.71
N VAL A 134 -8.19 6.40 -2.51
CA VAL A 134 -6.78 6.04 -2.28
C VAL A 134 -6.43 4.74 -3.02
N ALA A 135 -7.25 3.70 -2.92
CA ALA A 135 -7.04 2.44 -3.64
C ALA A 135 -6.87 2.67 -5.14
N ARG A 136 -7.73 3.49 -5.75
CA ARG A 136 -7.70 3.79 -7.18
C ARG A 136 -6.38 4.44 -7.59
N VAL A 137 -5.93 5.45 -6.85
CA VAL A 137 -4.65 6.12 -7.13
C VAL A 137 -3.47 5.15 -7.00
N LEU A 138 -3.44 4.31 -5.96
CA LEU A 138 -2.38 3.29 -5.81
C LEU A 138 -2.39 2.29 -6.98
N VAL A 139 -3.57 1.87 -7.41
CA VAL A 139 -3.75 0.91 -8.52
C VAL A 139 -3.30 1.50 -9.86
N ASP A 140 -3.65 2.76 -10.14
CA ASP A 140 -3.23 3.44 -11.35
C ASP A 140 -1.69 3.58 -11.38
N ARG A 141 -1.08 3.95 -10.25
CA ARG A 141 0.39 4.01 -10.10
C ARG A 141 1.05 2.63 -10.27
N LEU A 142 0.49 1.58 -9.68
CA LEU A 142 0.97 0.21 -9.86
C LEU A 142 0.92 -0.19 -11.34
N GLN A 143 -0.13 0.21 -12.07
CA GLN A 143 -0.25 -0.05 -13.50
C GLN A 143 0.81 0.69 -14.32
N GLU A 144 1.06 1.97 -14.02
CA GLU A 144 2.13 2.77 -14.66
C GLU A 144 3.50 2.12 -14.46
N LEU A 145 3.86 1.81 -13.21
CA LEU A 145 5.14 1.19 -12.88
C LEU A 145 5.29 -0.18 -13.52
N ARG A 146 4.21 -0.94 -13.61
CA ARG A 146 4.21 -2.23 -14.29
C ARG A 146 4.52 -2.09 -15.78
N MET A 147 3.96 -1.09 -16.44
CA MET A 147 4.23 -0.83 -17.86
C MET A 147 5.67 -0.35 -18.06
N ALA A 148 6.19 0.48 -17.16
CA ALA A 148 7.60 0.87 -17.14
C ALA A 148 8.51 -0.36 -16.97
N LEU A 149 8.21 -1.24 -16.00
CA LEU A 149 9.00 -2.43 -15.71
C LEU A 149 9.03 -3.45 -16.86
N LYS A 150 7.97 -3.51 -17.68
CA LYS A 150 7.97 -4.31 -18.93
C LYS A 150 8.97 -3.79 -19.96
N THR A 151 9.23 -2.48 -19.98
CA THR A 151 10.12 -1.84 -20.97
C THR A 151 11.55 -1.73 -20.48
N ALA A 152 11.76 -1.46 -19.20
CA ALA A 152 13.05 -1.40 -18.55
C ALA A 152 12.91 -2.10 -17.20
N MET A 153 13.52 -3.28 -17.02
CA MET A 153 13.53 -4.00 -15.74
C MET A 153 14.44 -3.27 -14.74
N GLY A 154 14.00 -2.10 -14.28
CA GLY A 154 14.72 -1.26 -13.35
C GLY A 154 14.44 -1.62 -11.90
N ASN A 155 15.48 -1.48 -11.08
CA ASN A 155 15.39 -1.71 -9.63
C ASN A 155 14.54 -0.65 -8.90
N ARG A 156 14.33 0.52 -9.53
CA ARG A 156 13.57 1.62 -8.92
C ARG A 156 12.07 1.28 -8.92
N GLU A 157 11.55 0.92 -10.08
CA GLU A 157 10.15 0.57 -10.32
C GLU A 157 9.76 -0.63 -9.46
N LEU A 158 10.65 -1.62 -9.32
CA LEU A 158 10.42 -2.77 -8.43
C LEU A 158 10.27 -2.35 -6.97
N ARG A 159 11.11 -1.43 -6.47
CA ARG A 159 11.01 -0.93 -5.08
C ARG A 159 9.73 -0.14 -4.88
N GLU A 160 9.35 0.71 -5.83
CA GLU A 160 8.11 1.47 -5.77
C GLU A 160 6.89 0.54 -5.79
N ILE A 161 6.89 -0.52 -6.61
CA ILE A 161 5.84 -1.56 -6.61
C ILE A 161 5.72 -2.24 -5.24
N VAL A 162 6.84 -2.56 -4.58
CA VAL A 162 6.83 -3.17 -3.25
C VAL A 162 6.19 -2.24 -2.21
N VAL A 163 6.53 -0.94 -2.23
CA VAL A 163 5.94 0.06 -1.33
C VAL A 163 4.44 0.21 -1.58
N LEU A 164 4.01 0.38 -2.84
CA LEU A 164 2.59 0.52 -3.16
C LEU A 164 1.77 -0.73 -2.81
N ASN A 165 2.34 -1.94 -2.94
CA ASN A 165 1.68 -3.16 -2.48
C ASN A 165 1.54 -3.20 -0.96
N ARG A 166 2.54 -2.73 -0.20
CA ARG A 166 2.46 -2.61 1.26
C ARG A 166 1.33 -1.66 1.65
N ASP A 167 1.29 -0.49 1.04
CA ASP A 167 0.29 0.55 1.28
C ASP A 167 -1.13 0.06 0.92
N LEU A 168 -1.28 -0.67 -0.19
CA LEU A 168 -2.55 -1.31 -0.57
C LEU A 168 -2.96 -2.40 0.44
N GLY A 169 -2.01 -3.15 1.00
CA GLY A 169 -2.26 -4.11 2.07
C GLY A 169 -2.70 -3.44 3.38
N GLU A 170 -2.08 -2.32 3.77
CA GLU A 170 -2.52 -1.50 4.91
C GLU A 170 -3.95 -0.97 4.72
N LEU A 171 -4.29 -0.58 3.49
CA LEU A 171 -5.64 -0.14 3.14
C LEU A 171 -6.68 -1.25 3.28
N VAL A 172 -6.36 -2.47 2.85
CA VAL A 172 -7.22 -3.66 3.03
C VAL A 172 -7.46 -3.93 4.51
N ILE A 173 -6.43 -3.81 5.35
CA ILE A 173 -6.56 -3.97 6.81
C ILE A 173 -7.49 -2.89 7.39
N ALA A 174 -7.31 -1.63 7.00
CA ALA A 174 -8.14 -0.51 7.44
C ALA A 174 -9.62 -0.66 7.01
N LEU A 175 -9.88 -1.12 5.78
CA LEU A 175 -11.23 -1.42 5.29
C LEU A 175 -11.87 -2.52 6.13
N ARG A 176 -11.17 -3.62 6.37
CA ARG A 176 -11.67 -4.74 7.18
C ARG A 176 -11.94 -4.30 8.62
N GLU A 177 -11.05 -3.50 9.20
CA GLU A 177 -11.25 -2.91 10.53
C GLU A 177 -12.50 -2.03 10.58
N THR A 178 -12.71 -1.17 9.60
CA THR A 178 -13.93 -0.36 9.46
C THR A 178 -15.18 -1.23 9.42
N GLY A 179 -15.18 -2.32 8.64
CA GLY A 179 -16.30 -3.25 8.56
C GLY A 179 -16.60 -3.96 9.88
N LEU A 180 -15.57 -4.32 10.66
CA LEU A 180 -15.74 -4.88 12.01
C LEU A 180 -16.38 -3.87 12.96
N ILE A 181 -15.87 -2.64 12.99
CA ILE A 181 -16.39 -1.57 13.85
C ILE A 181 -17.84 -1.26 13.51
N LEU A 182 -18.19 -1.09 12.22
CA LEU A 182 -19.56 -0.83 11.80
C LEU A 182 -20.51 -1.99 12.14
N ARG A 183 -20.04 -3.24 12.01
CA ARG A 183 -20.84 -4.42 12.37
C ARG A 183 -21.10 -4.48 13.87
N ASP A 184 -20.09 -4.20 14.68
CA ASP A 184 -20.22 -4.24 16.14
C ASP A 184 -21.08 -3.05 16.62
N ALA A 185 -20.95 -1.88 16.00
CA ALA A 185 -21.82 -0.73 16.24
C ALA A 185 -23.29 -1.03 15.89
N LEU A 186 -23.54 -1.68 14.75
CA LEU A 186 -24.89 -2.07 14.34
C LEU A 186 -25.52 -3.09 15.31
N ARG A 187 -24.72 -4.00 15.86
CA ARG A 187 -25.18 -4.98 16.87
C ARG A 187 -25.51 -4.33 18.22
N ALA A 188 -24.77 -3.30 18.59
CA ALA A 188 -24.99 -2.56 19.84
C ALA A 188 -26.15 -1.56 19.74
N THR A 189 -26.49 -1.12 18.52
CA THR A 189 -27.56 -0.14 18.27
C THR A 189 -28.93 -0.84 18.24
N PRO A 190 -29.93 -0.38 19.02
CA PRO A 190 -31.29 -0.91 18.95
C PRO A 190 -31.89 -0.75 17.54
N GLY A 191 -32.62 -1.75 17.05
CA GLY A 191 -33.21 -1.73 15.70
C GLY A 191 -34.22 -0.60 15.45
N GLU A 192 -34.77 -0.01 16.52
CA GLU A 192 -35.73 1.09 16.50
C GLU A 192 -35.04 2.47 16.48
N ALA A 193 -33.74 2.54 16.72
CA ALA A 193 -32.99 3.79 16.69
C ALA A 193 -32.90 4.34 15.26
N SER A 194 -33.04 5.66 15.12
CA SER A 194 -32.90 6.36 13.83
C SER A 194 -31.54 6.11 13.15
N THR A 195 -30.51 5.79 13.95
CA THR A 195 -29.14 5.51 13.51
C THR A 195 -28.97 4.12 12.88
N TYR A 196 -29.86 3.16 13.19
CA TYR A 196 -29.77 1.79 12.69
C TYR A 196 -29.74 1.69 11.15
N PRO A 197 -30.70 2.28 10.38
CA PRO A 197 -30.67 2.21 8.93
C PRO A 197 -29.43 2.88 8.31
N LEU A 198 -28.88 3.91 8.97
CA LEU A 198 -27.67 4.62 8.53
C LEU A 198 -26.43 3.71 8.62
N LEU A 199 -26.27 3.02 9.76
CA LEU A 199 -25.16 2.08 9.97
C LEU A 199 -25.28 0.86 9.06
N ASP A 200 -26.48 0.34 8.84
CA ASP A 200 -26.72 -0.80 7.96
C ASP A 200 -26.42 -0.46 6.48
N ALA A 201 -26.77 0.76 6.03
CA ALA A 201 -26.39 1.26 4.71
C ALA A 201 -24.86 1.42 4.57
N ALA A 202 -24.21 2.03 5.56
CA ALA A 202 -22.76 2.18 5.57
C ALA A 202 -22.03 0.82 5.60
N LEU A 203 -22.53 -0.15 6.37
CA LEU A 203 -21.93 -1.49 6.45
C LEU A 203 -22.05 -2.25 5.13
N ARG A 204 -23.18 -2.12 4.42
CA ARG A 204 -23.33 -2.71 3.08
C ARG A 204 -22.33 -2.12 2.09
N GLU A 205 -22.17 -0.80 2.07
CA GLU A 205 -21.25 -0.14 1.15
C GLU A 205 -19.80 -0.46 1.51
N GLN A 206 -19.46 -0.50 2.80
CA GLN A 206 -18.14 -0.94 3.25
C GLN A 206 -17.83 -2.35 2.73
N ARG A 207 -18.74 -3.32 2.88
CA ARG A 207 -18.50 -4.71 2.45
C ARG A 207 -18.25 -4.80 0.95
N ARG A 208 -19.05 -4.06 0.18
CA ARG A 208 -18.87 -3.97 -1.26
C ARG A 208 -17.49 -3.44 -1.62
N MET A 209 -17.02 -2.40 -0.93
CA MET A 209 -15.71 -1.81 -1.19
C MET A 209 -14.57 -2.73 -0.74
N GLU A 210 -14.71 -3.41 0.39
CA GLU A 210 -13.77 -4.43 0.85
C GLU A 210 -13.59 -5.54 -0.19
N ASP A 211 -14.70 -6.07 -0.74
CA ASP A 211 -14.65 -7.10 -1.78
C ASP A 211 -13.91 -6.63 -3.04
N VAL A 212 -14.21 -5.41 -3.51
CA VAL A 212 -13.56 -4.82 -4.70
C VAL A 212 -12.07 -4.60 -4.47
N VAL A 213 -11.69 -3.99 -3.34
CA VAL A 213 -10.28 -3.68 -3.06
C VAL A 213 -9.48 -4.95 -2.79
N ASN A 214 -10.05 -5.96 -2.12
CA ASN A 214 -9.42 -7.26 -1.89
C ASN A 214 -9.11 -7.98 -3.20
N LEU A 215 -10.08 -8.05 -4.12
CA LEU A 215 -9.88 -8.67 -5.44
C LEU A 215 -8.73 -8.00 -6.21
N VAL A 216 -8.66 -6.66 -6.14
CA VAL A 216 -7.60 -5.89 -6.77
C VAL A 216 -6.25 -6.17 -6.10
N TYR A 217 -6.19 -6.16 -4.77
CA TYR A 217 -4.98 -6.45 -4.01
C TYR A 217 -4.42 -7.85 -4.32
N GLU A 218 -5.26 -8.90 -4.30
CA GLU A 218 -4.84 -10.27 -4.62
C GLU A 218 -4.27 -10.39 -6.04
N ARG A 219 -4.88 -9.69 -7.00
CA ARG A 219 -4.40 -9.65 -8.38
C ARG A 219 -3.00 -9.02 -8.47
N TYR A 220 -2.76 -7.90 -7.79
CA TYR A 220 -1.46 -7.21 -7.84
C TYR A 220 -0.37 -7.92 -7.04
N LEU A 221 -0.70 -8.56 -5.92
CA LEU A 221 0.21 -9.43 -5.19
C LEU A 221 0.70 -10.59 -6.07
N THR A 222 -0.22 -11.27 -6.75
CA THR A 222 0.12 -12.40 -7.63
C THR A 222 1.07 -11.98 -8.74
N VAL A 223 0.82 -10.81 -9.34
CA VAL A 223 1.68 -10.24 -10.39
C VAL A 223 3.07 -9.90 -9.86
N THR A 224 3.16 -9.35 -8.66
CA THR A 224 4.45 -9.01 -8.03
C THR A 224 5.30 -10.25 -7.76
N ASN A 225 4.67 -11.34 -7.31
CA ASN A 225 5.35 -12.63 -7.15
C ASN A 225 5.85 -13.19 -8.50
N ALA A 226 5.09 -13.01 -9.59
CA ALA A 226 5.54 -13.39 -10.92
C ALA A 226 6.77 -12.59 -11.38
N TYR A 227 6.88 -11.31 -11.01
CA TYR A 227 8.06 -10.48 -11.31
C TYR A 227 9.32 -10.99 -10.60
N ASN A 228 9.22 -11.45 -9.35
CA ASN A 228 10.34 -12.10 -8.67
C ASN A 228 10.83 -13.33 -9.46
N GLY A 229 9.92 -14.11 -10.04
CA GLY A 229 10.25 -15.22 -10.93
C GLY A 229 10.98 -14.78 -12.21
N ILE A 230 10.53 -13.69 -12.85
CA ILE A 230 11.20 -13.12 -14.03
C ILE A 230 12.62 -12.67 -13.68
N ILE A 231 12.81 -11.96 -12.56
CA ILE A 231 14.12 -11.51 -12.10
C ILE A 231 15.05 -12.69 -11.85
N GLN A 232 14.56 -13.72 -11.14
CA GLN A 232 15.34 -14.93 -10.90
C GLN A 232 15.73 -15.65 -12.20
N ASN A 233 14.81 -15.72 -13.17
CA ASN A 233 15.10 -16.30 -14.48
C ASN A 233 16.19 -15.51 -15.24
N ASN A 234 16.15 -14.18 -15.16
CA ASN A 234 17.18 -13.34 -15.76
C ASN A 234 18.53 -13.52 -15.08
N ALA A 235 18.57 -13.57 -13.74
CA ALA A 235 19.80 -13.81 -12.99
C ALA A 235 20.42 -15.17 -13.34
N HIS A 236 19.58 -16.21 -13.45
CA HIS A 236 20.02 -17.53 -13.88
C HIS A 236 20.53 -17.54 -15.33
N THR A 237 19.91 -16.75 -16.21
CA THR A 237 20.37 -16.56 -17.59
C THR A 237 21.75 -15.89 -17.62
N VAL A 238 21.96 -14.82 -16.85
CA VAL A 238 23.27 -14.16 -16.72
C VAL A 238 24.33 -15.13 -16.18
N MET A 239 23.98 -15.93 -15.17
CA MET A 239 24.88 -16.94 -14.60
C MET A 239 25.29 -18.01 -15.62
N LYS A 240 24.34 -18.49 -16.43
CA LYS A 240 24.65 -19.41 -17.54
C LYS A 240 25.62 -18.80 -18.53
N VAL A 241 25.37 -17.55 -18.96
CA VAL A 241 26.24 -16.82 -19.90
C VAL A 241 27.65 -16.67 -19.32
N MET A 242 27.78 -16.21 -18.07
CA MET A 242 29.09 -16.07 -17.41
C MET A 242 29.83 -17.41 -17.27
N THR A 243 29.12 -18.47 -16.89
CA THR A 243 29.73 -19.80 -16.70
C THR A 243 30.27 -20.36 -18.01
N VAL A 244 29.53 -20.19 -19.11
CA VAL A 244 29.99 -20.64 -20.42
C VAL A 244 31.18 -19.85 -20.90
N TRP A 245 31.20 -18.52 -20.73
CA TRP A 245 32.37 -17.71 -21.05
C TRP A 245 33.59 -18.09 -20.22
N LEU A 246 33.41 -18.33 -18.92
CA LEU A 246 34.50 -18.76 -18.04
C LEU A 246 35.04 -20.13 -18.47
N ALA A 247 34.17 -21.10 -18.75
CA ALA A 247 34.57 -22.41 -19.22
C ALA A 247 35.32 -22.36 -20.56
N LEU A 248 34.85 -21.51 -21.49
CA LEU A 248 35.48 -21.30 -22.79
C LEU A 248 36.89 -20.70 -22.66
N LEU A 249 37.09 -19.78 -21.70
CA LEU A 249 38.40 -19.18 -21.42
C LEU A 249 39.33 -20.11 -20.65
N MET A 250 38.80 -20.93 -19.74
CA MET A 250 39.62 -21.84 -18.92
C MET A 250 40.22 -22.99 -19.72
N MET A 251 39.56 -23.49 -20.76
CA MET A 251 40.11 -24.54 -21.63
C MET A 251 41.49 -24.19 -22.21
N PRO A 252 41.66 -23.09 -22.97
CA PRO A 252 42.96 -22.73 -23.52
C PRO A 252 43.99 -22.42 -22.43
N ILE A 253 43.59 -21.77 -21.33
CA ILE A 253 44.49 -21.45 -20.21
C ILE A 253 45.04 -22.73 -19.57
N ALA A 254 44.18 -23.71 -19.27
CA ALA A 254 44.58 -24.98 -18.69
C ALA A 254 45.54 -25.77 -19.59
N PHE A 255 45.41 -25.62 -20.91
CA PHE A 255 46.30 -26.26 -21.88
C PHE A 255 47.64 -25.53 -22.07
N ILE A 256 47.67 -24.20 -21.98
CA ILE A 256 48.89 -23.39 -22.18
C ILE A 256 49.76 -23.34 -20.92
N MET A 257 49.13 -23.38 -19.73
CA MET A 257 49.81 -23.26 -18.43
C MET A 257 50.96 -24.28 -18.24
N PRO A 258 50.79 -25.59 -18.49
CA PRO A 258 51.87 -26.57 -18.32
C PRO A 258 53.11 -26.30 -19.17
N PHE A 259 52.96 -25.66 -20.34
CA PHE A 259 54.10 -25.32 -21.22
C PHE A 259 54.90 -24.11 -20.71
N HIS A 260 54.31 -23.32 -19.80
CA HIS A 260 55.01 -22.24 -19.11
C HIS A 260 55.67 -22.72 -17.81
N MET A 261 55.39 -23.95 -17.38
CA MET A 261 56.05 -24.55 -16.24
C MET A 261 57.41 -25.08 -16.72
N MET A 262 58.50 -24.74 -16.01
CA MET A 262 59.88 -25.17 -16.33
C MET A 262 60.09 -26.66 -16.02
N THR A 263 59.24 -27.51 -16.59
CA THR A 263 59.21 -28.96 -16.39
C THR A 263 59.39 -29.63 -17.74
N ILE A 264 60.22 -30.67 -17.80
CA ILE A 264 60.47 -31.44 -19.03
C ILE A 264 59.16 -32.08 -19.49
N LEU A 265 58.69 -31.71 -20.68
CA LEU A 265 57.42 -32.22 -21.22
C LEU A 265 57.66 -33.46 -22.10
N PRO A 266 56.79 -34.49 -21.99
CA PRO A 266 56.80 -35.58 -22.95
C PRO A 266 56.45 -35.01 -24.34
N LEU A 267 57.19 -35.45 -25.38
CA LEU A 267 57.08 -35.02 -26.79
C LEU A 267 57.68 -33.65 -27.18
N GLU A 268 58.47 -32.99 -26.32
CA GLU A 268 59.11 -31.69 -26.62
C GLU A 268 59.93 -31.66 -27.94
N HIS A 269 60.48 -32.79 -28.35
CA HIS A 269 61.34 -32.94 -29.53
C HIS A 269 60.56 -32.98 -30.86
N TRP A 270 59.22 -32.99 -30.83
CA TRP A 270 58.40 -33.10 -32.03
C TRP A 270 58.07 -31.73 -32.63
N HIS A 271 58.64 -31.45 -33.82
CA HIS A 271 58.54 -30.16 -34.51
C HIS A 271 57.09 -29.69 -34.80
N TYR A 272 56.13 -30.61 -34.88
CA TYR A 272 54.72 -30.32 -35.18
C TYR A 272 53.81 -30.27 -33.94
N LEU A 273 54.36 -30.46 -32.74
CA LEU A 273 53.58 -30.53 -31.50
C LEU A 273 52.72 -29.26 -31.29
N TRP A 274 53.26 -28.09 -31.61
CA TRP A 274 52.55 -26.82 -31.49
C TRP A 274 51.26 -26.77 -32.32
N PHE A 275 51.30 -27.24 -33.57
CA PHE A 275 50.12 -27.28 -34.45
C PHE A 275 49.09 -28.30 -33.96
N GLY A 276 49.54 -29.46 -33.48
CA GLY A 276 48.66 -30.47 -32.88
C GLY A 276 47.95 -29.94 -31.64
N LEU A 277 48.65 -29.16 -30.82
CA LEU A 277 48.09 -28.56 -29.61
C LEU A 277 47.08 -27.46 -29.93
N LEU A 278 47.39 -26.62 -30.91
CA LEU A 278 46.48 -25.57 -31.38
C LEU A 278 45.18 -26.18 -31.95
N ALA A 279 45.32 -27.25 -32.74
CA ALA A 279 44.19 -28.01 -33.27
C ALA A 279 43.37 -28.67 -32.15
N TYR A 280 44.03 -29.23 -31.12
CA TYR A 280 43.35 -29.82 -29.97
C TYR A 280 42.55 -28.78 -29.18
N VAL A 281 43.16 -27.65 -28.81
CA VAL A 281 42.51 -26.60 -28.03
C VAL A 281 41.34 -26.02 -28.81
N PHE A 282 41.52 -25.73 -30.10
CA PHE A 282 40.45 -25.22 -30.94
C PHE A 282 39.33 -26.25 -31.12
N GLY A 283 39.67 -27.54 -31.28
CA GLY A 283 38.71 -28.63 -31.38
C GLY A 283 37.91 -28.83 -30.09
N ALA A 284 38.55 -28.84 -28.92
CA ALA A 284 37.90 -28.96 -27.63
C ALA A 284 36.98 -27.76 -27.34
N THR A 285 37.45 -26.54 -27.64
CA THR A 285 36.69 -25.30 -27.48
C THR A 285 35.47 -25.27 -28.41
N LEU A 286 35.63 -25.69 -29.67
CA LEU A 286 34.54 -25.78 -30.64
C LEU A 286 33.52 -26.85 -30.25
N MET A 287 33.99 -28.02 -29.80
CA MET A 287 33.12 -29.10 -29.32
C MET A 287 32.29 -28.64 -28.13
N PHE A 288 32.90 -27.93 -27.17
CA PHE A 288 32.21 -27.35 -26.03
C PHE A 288 31.20 -26.28 -26.45
N ALA A 289 31.56 -25.38 -27.38
CA ALA A 289 30.64 -24.38 -27.89
C ALA A 289 29.41 -24.99 -28.58
N ILE A 290 29.60 -26.05 -29.38
CA ILE A 290 28.51 -26.80 -30.02
C ILE A 290 27.63 -27.48 -28.96
N TRP A 291 28.24 -28.11 -27.96
CA TRP A 291 27.53 -28.74 -26.84
C TRP A 291 26.68 -27.71 -26.06
N ALA A 292 27.28 -26.58 -25.69
CA ALA A 292 26.60 -25.50 -24.97
C ALA A 292 25.45 -24.90 -25.80
N ARG A 293 25.62 -24.76 -27.12
CA ARG A 293 24.54 -24.34 -28.03
C ARG A 293 23.40 -25.35 -28.06
N LYS A 294 23.68 -26.65 -28.16
CA LYS A 294 22.66 -27.71 -28.17
C LYS A 294 21.85 -27.75 -26.87
N HIS A 295 22.48 -27.46 -25.74
CA HIS A 295 21.82 -27.41 -24.43
C HIS A 295 21.17 -26.05 -24.10
N GLY A 296 21.08 -25.13 -25.08
CA GLY A 296 20.33 -23.89 -24.93
C GLY A 296 21.01 -22.84 -24.04
N PHE A 297 22.32 -22.96 -23.77
CA PHE A 297 23.03 -21.95 -22.99
C PHE A 297 23.21 -20.61 -23.72
N PHE A 298 23.07 -20.62 -25.05
CA PHE A 298 23.14 -19.43 -25.91
C PHE A 298 21.79 -19.04 -26.53
N ALA A 299 20.71 -19.78 -26.24
CA ALA A 299 19.38 -19.39 -26.66
C ALA A 299 18.87 -18.32 -25.69
N MET A 300 19.04 -17.06 -26.08
CA MET A 300 18.25 -15.95 -25.53
C MET A 300 16.87 -15.95 -26.16
#